data_AF-A0A150XTN6-F1
#
_entry.id   AF-A0A150XTN6-F1
#
_cell.length_a   1.000
_cell.length_b   1.000
_cell.length_c   1.000
_cell.angle_alpha   90.00
_cell.angle_beta   90.00
_cell.angle_gamma   90.00
#
_symmetry.space_group_name_H-M   'P 1'
#
loop_
_entity.id
_entity.type
_entity.pdbx_description
1 polymer ?
#
loop_
_entity_poly.entity_id
_entity_poly.type
_entity_poly.pdbx_seq_one_letter_code
_entity_poly.pdbx_strand_id
1 'polypeptide(L)' 'MHHLELRLDFTAREFEIINLLAEGNSAKEIADELFVSVDTVKTHRKNILRKSEARNTTDLVVKCMRTGIIQ' A
#
# COMPACT_ATOMS: atom_id res chain seq x y z
N MET A 1 3.45 21.19 -0.30
CA MET A 1 2.13 20.66 0.13
C MET A 1 1.63 19.60 -0.86
N HIS A 2 2.38 18.50 -1.08
CA HIS A 2 2.03 17.43 -2.04
C HIS A 2 1.57 16.11 -1.37
N HIS A 3 1.53 16.09 -0.04
CA HIS A 3 1.32 14.86 0.72
C HIS A 3 -0.14 14.36 0.68
N LEU A 4 -1.09 15.28 0.53
CA LEU A 4 -2.51 14.95 0.54
C LEU A 4 -2.97 14.32 -0.78
N GLU A 5 -2.35 14.67 -1.90
CA GLU A 5 -2.67 14.16 -3.25
C GLU A 5 -2.50 12.64 -3.31
N LEU A 6 -1.36 12.15 -2.81
CA LEU A 6 -1.06 10.71 -2.80
C LEU A 6 -2.10 9.92 -1.98
N ARG A 7 -2.63 10.50 -0.90
CA ARG A 7 -3.66 9.84 -0.07
C ARG A 7 -5.00 9.71 -0.81
N LEU A 8 -5.34 10.69 -1.65
CA LEU A 8 -6.60 10.69 -2.41
C LEU A 8 -6.57 9.73 -3.61
N ASP A 9 -5.37 9.39 -4.10
CA ASP A 9 -5.20 8.45 -5.23
C ASP A 9 -5.42 6.98 -4.83
N PHE A 10 -5.30 6.66 -3.54
CA PHE A 10 -5.55 5.32 -3.02
C PHE A 10 -6.96 5.18 -2.48
N THR A 11 -7.59 4.05 -2.79
CA THR A 11 -8.83 3.65 -2.13
C THR A 11 -8.56 3.30 -0.66
N ALA A 12 -9.62 3.30 0.17
CA ALA A 12 -9.50 2.90 1.58
C ALA A 12 -8.82 1.52 1.74
N ARG A 13 -9.21 0.54 0.91
CA ARG A 13 -8.62 -0.80 0.91
C ARG A 13 -7.14 -0.80 0.50
N GLU A 14 -6.77 0.00 -0.50
CA GLU A 14 -5.37 0.13 -0.90
C GLU A 14 -4.53 0.77 0.21
N PHE A 15 -5.11 1.74 0.94
CA PHE A 15 -4.46 2.37 2.08
C PHE A 15 -4.27 1.42 3.27
N GLU A 16 -5.27 0.59 3.60
CA GLU A 16 -5.11 -0.51 4.57
C GLU A 16 -3.93 -1.41 4.21
N ILE A 17 -3.87 -1.85 2.95
CA ILE A 17 -2.79 -2.71 2.46
C ILE A 17 -1.43 -1.99 2.56
N ILE A 18 -1.35 -0.70 2.24
CA ILE A 18 -0.11 0.08 2.36
C ILE A 18 0.40 0.12 3.81
N ASN A 19 -0.48 0.30 4.80
CA ASN A 19 -0.10 0.29 6.21
C ASN A 19 0.43 -1.08 6.64
N LEU A 20 -0.27 -2.15 6.29
CA LEU A 20 0.18 -3.50 6.62
C LEU A 20 1.51 -3.86 5.95
N LEU A 21 1.76 -3.37 4.73
CA LEU A 21 3.07 -3.50 4.08
C LEU A 21 4.17 -2.74 4.81
N ALA A 22 3.86 -1.57 5.38
CA ALA A 22 4.82 -0.78 6.16
C ALA A 22 5.17 -1.46 7.49
N GLU A 23 4.23 -2.19 8.08
CA GLU A 23 4.44 -3.04 9.26
C GLU A 23 5.24 -4.32 8.96
N GLY A 24 5.52 -4.60 7.68
CA GLY A 24 6.33 -5.75 7.26
C GLY A 24 5.54 -7.02 6.95
N ASN A 25 4.21 -6.94 6.89
CA ASN A 25 3.37 -8.10 6.60
C ASN A 25 3.57 -8.61 5.15
N SER A 26 3.59 -9.93 5.01
CA SER A 26 3.58 -10.63 3.72
C SER A 26 2.21 -10.58 3.06
N ALA A 27 2.15 -10.90 1.76
CA ALA A 27 0.87 -10.95 1.03
C ALA A 27 -0.10 -11.98 1.60
N LYS A 28 0.40 -13.00 2.30
CA LYS A 28 -0.43 -14.01 2.95
C LYS A 28 -1.02 -13.48 4.26
N GLU A 29 -0.19 -12.89 5.11
CA GLU A 29 -0.65 -12.28 6.38
C GLU A 29 -1.69 -11.19 6.12
N ILE A 30 -1.45 -10.32 5.13
CA ILE A 30 -2.42 -9.29 4.72
C ILE A 30 -3.73 -9.91 4.23
N ALA A 31 -3.67 -11.03 3.50
CA ALA A 31 -4.86 -11.69 2.99
C ALA A 31 -5.69 -12.28 4.14
N ASP A 32 -5.02 -12.90 5.10
CA ASP A 32 -5.64 -13.47 6.29
C ASP A 32 -6.26 -12.37 7.16
N GLU A 33 -5.57 -11.24 7.37
CA GLU A 33 -6.06 -10.11 8.17
C GLU A 33 -7.26 -9.38 7.53
N LEU A 34 -7.21 -9.20 6.20
CA LEU A 34 -8.27 -8.49 5.47
C LEU A 34 -9.42 -9.41 5.01
N PHE A 35 -9.36 -10.71 5.34
CA PHE A 35 -10.33 -11.74 4.94
C PHE A 35 -10.55 -11.80 3.42
N VAL A 36 -9.46 -11.76 2.64
CA VAL A 36 -9.46 -11.84 1.17
C VAL A 36 -8.48 -12.89 0.67
N SER A 37 -8.47 -13.16 -0.63
CA SER A 37 -7.48 -14.06 -1.21
C SER A 37 -6.11 -13.39 -1.34
N VAL A 38 -5.03 -14.17 -1.29
CA VAL A 38 -3.66 -13.68 -1.57
C VAL A 38 -3.56 -13.04 -2.94
N ASP A 39 -4.29 -13.54 -3.94
CA ASP A 39 -4.29 -12.98 -5.30
C ASP A 39 -5.05 -11.64 -5.37
N THR A 40 -6.07 -11.44 -4.54
CA THR A 40 -6.71 -10.14 -4.33
C THR A 40 -5.67 -9.13 -3.79
N VAL A 41 -4.88 -9.51 -2.78
CA VAL A 41 -3.82 -8.65 -2.24
C VAL A 41 -2.77 -8.33 -3.30
N LYS A 42 -2.29 -9.33 -4.07
CA LYS A 42 -1.34 -9.10 -5.17
C LYS A 42 -1.89 -8.13 -6.22
N THR A 43 -3.18 -8.23 -6.54
CA THR A 43 -3.85 -7.35 -7.50
C THR A 43 -3.89 -5.91 -6.99
N HIS A 44 -4.27 -5.69 -5.72
CA HIS A 44 -4.18 -4.38 -5.10
C HIS A 44 -2.74 -3.85 -5.08
N ARG A 45 -1.75 -4.66 -4.67
CA ARG A 45 -0.33 -4.28 -4.68
C ARG A 45 0.14 -3.79 -6.06
N LYS A 46 -0.25 -4.49 -7.13
CA LYS A 46 0.07 -4.07 -8.51
C LYS A 46 -0.55 -2.71 -8.85
N ASN A 47 -1.81 -2.47 -8.46
CA ASN A 47 -2.47 -1.20 -8.68
C ASN A 47 -1.85 -0.07 -7.87
N ILE A 48 -1.52 -0.32 -6.60
CA ILE A 48 -0.84 0.63 -5.71
C ILE A 48 0.49 1.06 -6.31
N LEU A 49 1.36 0.11 -6.72
CA LEU A 49 2.65 0.43 -7.32
C LEU A 49 2.51 1.27 -8.61
N ARG A 50 1.50 0.97 -9.43
CA ARG A 50 1.19 1.75 -10.64
C ARG A 50 0.78 3.18 -10.30
N LYS A 51 -0.11 3.36 -9.31
CA LYS A 51 -0.60 4.68 -8.87
C LYS A 51 0.49 5.52 -8.19
N SER A 52 1.35 4.89 -7.41
CA SER A 52 2.42 5.57 -6.66
C SER A 52 3.70 5.81 -7.47
N GLU A 53 3.73 5.30 -8.71
CA GLU A 53 4.95 5.20 -9.55
C GLU A 53 6.14 4.61 -8.78
N ALA A 54 5.88 3.67 -7.87
CA ALA A 54 6.93 3.05 -7.07
C ALA A 54 7.49 1.84 -7.80
N ARG A 55 8.80 1.65 -7.70
CA ARG A 55 9.50 0.56 -8.40
C ARG A 55 9.25 -0.80 -7.75
N ASN A 56 9.03 -0.80 -6.43
CA ASN A 56 8.75 -1.97 -5.63
C ASN A 56 8.08 -1.57 -4.30
N THR A 57 7.74 -2.55 -3.47
CA THR A 57 7.08 -2.33 -2.19
C THR A 57 7.92 -1.50 -1.21
N THR A 58 9.24 -1.69 -1.18
CA THR A 58 10.11 -0.89 -0.31
C THR A 58 10.11 0.58 -0.71
N ASP A 59 10.24 0.87 -2.01
CA ASP A 59 10.16 2.25 -2.54
C ASP A 59 8.79 2.88 -2.28
N LEU A 60 7.71 2.12 -2.42
CA LEU A 60 6.36 2.54 -2.06
C LEU A 60 6.29 2.96 -0.59
N VAL A 61 6.69 2.09 0.34
CA VAL A 61 6.62 2.34 1.78
C VAL A 61 7.45 3.57 2.15
N VAL A 62 8.68 3.69 1.62
CA VAL A 62 9.54 4.86 1.85
C VAL A 62 8.90 6.14 1.32
N LYS A 63 8.30 6.13 0.12
CA LYS A 63 7.57 7.29 -0.43
C LYS A 63 6.42 7.68 0.49
N CYS A 64 5.60 6.72 0.91
CA CYS A 64 4.44 6.96 1.76
C CYS A 64 4.83 7.50 3.16
N MET A 65 5.90 6.98 3.75
CA MET A 65 6.46 7.50 5.02
C MET A 65 7.01 8.92 4.87
N ARG A 66 7.77 9.18 3.79
CA ARG A 66 8.34 10.52 3.52
C ARG A 66 7.27 11.58 3.27
N THR A 67 6.13 11.18 2.72
CA THR A 67 4.99 12.07 2.56
C THR A 67 4.14 12.18 3.83
N GLY A 68 4.40 11.38 4.86
CA GLY A 68 3.62 11.38 6.10
C GLY A 68 2.18 10.90 5.92
N ILE A 69 1.89 10.13 4.85
CA ILE A 69 0.57 9.53 4.67
C ILE A 69 0.40 8.28 5.52
N ILE A 70 1.50 7.61 5.89
CA ILE A 70 1.57 6.49 6.83
C ILE A 70 2.74 6.72 7.79
N GLN A 71 2.77 6.04 8.93
CA GLN A 71 3.78 6.21 9.99
C GLN A 71 4.70 4.99 10.11
#